data_AF-A0A351MUU6-F1
#
_entry.id   AF-A0A351MUU6-F1
#
_cell.length_a   1.000
_cell.length_b   1.000
_cell.length_c   1.000
_cell.angle_alpha   90.00
_cell.angle_beta   90.00
_cell.angle_gamma   90.00
#
_symmetry.space_group_name_H-M   'P 1'
#
loop_
_entity.id
_entity.type
_entity.pdbx_description
1 polymer ?
#
loop_
_entity_poly.entity_id
_entity_poly.type
_entity_poly.pdbx_seq_one_letter_code
_entity_poly.pdbx_strand_id
1 'polypeptide(L)' 'GSYPERLLQHQRKSGLRDSVVSGTGLLDSIPVSLAVMDFGFMGASMGSV' A
#
# COMPACT_ATOMS: atom_id res chain seq x y z
N GLY A 1 12.48 -17.76 -6.74
CA GLY A 1 11.33 -17.26 -5.97
C GLY A 1 10.51 -16.39 -6.88
N SER A 2 9.38 -16.89 -7.34
CA SER A 2 8.56 -16.20 -8.34
C SER A 2 7.91 -14.94 -7.74
N TYR A 3 7.55 -13.98 -8.58
CA TYR A 3 6.87 -12.74 -8.19
C TYR A 3 5.71 -12.94 -7.17
N PRO A 4 4.81 -13.94 -7.33
CA PRO A 4 3.75 -14.19 -6.35
C PRO A 4 4.25 -14.64 -4.97
N GLU A 5 5.40 -15.32 -4.86
CA GLU A 5 5.96 -15.72 -3.55
C GLU A 5 6.50 -14.52 -2.77
N ARG A 6 7.13 -13.56 -3.48
CA ARG A 6 7.58 -12.30 -2.88
C ARG A 6 6.39 -11.46 -2.44
N LEU A 7 5.35 -11.36 -3.27
CA LEU A 7 4.11 -10.64 -2.95
C LEU A 7 3.47 -11.19 -1.66
N LEU A 8 3.33 -12.51 -1.54
CA LEU A 8 2.77 -13.16 -0.35
C LEU A 8 3.62 -12.92 0.91
N GLN A 9 4.94 -12.93 0.81
CA GLN A 9 5.82 -12.62 1.95
C GLN A 9 5.71 -11.15 2.38
N HIS A 10 5.59 -10.22 1.43
CA HIS A 10 5.44 -8.79 1.74
C HIS A 10 4.06 -8.48 2.33
N GLN A 11 2.98 -9.04 1.78
CA GLN A 11 1.63 -8.92 2.33
C GLN A 11 1.55 -9.48 3.76
N ARG A 12 2.21 -10.62 4.04
CA ARG A 12 2.25 -11.20 5.40
C ARG A 12 3.06 -10.36 6.39
N LYS A 13 4.10 -9.65 5.94
CA LYS A 13 4.93 -8.80 6.81
C LYS A 13 4.31 -7.44 7.12
N SER A 14 3.67 -6.80 6.14
CA SER A 14 3.05 -5.48 6.35
C SER A 14 1.61 -5.57 6.88
N GLY A 15 0.93 -6.70 6.67
CA GLY A 15 -0.51 -6.83 6.93
C GLY A 15 -1.37 -6.07 5.93
N LEU A 16 -0.76 -5.44 4.91
CA LEU A 16 -1.44 -4.65 3.89
C LEU A 16 -1.65 -5.50 2.63
N ARG A 17 -2.84 -5.37 2.01
CA ARG A 17 -3.18 -6.07 0.75
C ARG A 17 -2.41 -5.51 -0.45
N ASP A 18 -2.02 -4.24 -0.38
CA ASP A 18 -1.30 -3.51 -1.44
C ASP A 18 -0.24 -2.58 -0.82
N SER A 19 0.65 -2.05 -1.65
CA SER A 19 1.67 -1.06 -1.34
C SER A 19 1.10 0.30 -0.90
N VAL A 20 -0.18 0.54 -1.17
CA VAL A 20 -0.90 1.80 -0.87
C VAL A 20 -2.16 1.52 -0.07
N VAL A 21 -2.35 2.28 1.01
CA VAL A 21 -3.61 2.34 1.76
C VAL A 21 -4.27 3.68 1.46
N SER A 22 -5.50 3.66 0.95
CA SER A 22 -6.28 4.86 0.67
C SER A 22 -7.54 4.94 1.54
N GLY A 23 -8.01 6.15 1.77
CA GLY A 23 -9.22 6.41 2.55
C GLY A 23 -9.62 7.88 2.52
N THR A 24 -10.78 8.18 3.07
CA THR A 24 -11.27 9.55 3.23
C THR A 24 -11.37 9.92 4.70
N GLY A 25 -11.26 11.19 5.01
CA GLY A 25 -11.31 11.68 6.39
C GLY A 25 -11.53 13.19 6.47
N LEU A 26 -11.43 13.69 7.69
CA LEU A 26 -11.48 15.12 7.97
C LEU A 26 -10.11 15.57 8.50
N LEU A 27 -9.59 16.67 7.95
CA LEU A 27 -8.43 17.38 8.47
C LEU A 27 -8.88 18.79 8.83
N ASP A 28 -8.89 19.13 10.12
CA ASP A 28 -9.48 20.38 10.64
C ASP A 28 -10.91 20.65 10.12
N SER A 29 -11.76 19.61 10.13
CA SER A 29 -13.13 19.61 9.58
C SER A 29 -13.24 19.75 8.05
N ILE A 30 -12.12 19.75 7.33
CA ILE A 30 -12.10 19.79 5.86
C ILE A 30 -12.09 18.34 5.35
N PRO A 31 -13.05 17.95 4.48
CA PRO A 31 -13.05 16.63 3.85
C PRO A 31 -11.83 16.46 2.94
N VAL A 32 -11.08 15.40 3.18
CA VAL A 32 -9.89 15.04 2.40
C VAL A 32 -9.94 13.58 1.95
N SER A 33 -9.30 13.30 0.82
CA SER A 33 -8.95 11.95 0.39
C SER A 33 -7.45 11.77 0.55
N LEU A 34 -7.03 10.68 1.18
CA LEU A 34 -5.64 10.38 1.49
C LEU A 34 -5.25 9.03 0.88
N ALA A 35 -4.05 8.96 0.33
CA ALA A 35 -3.38 7.72 -0.04
C ALA A 35 -2.00 7.70 0.59
N VAL A 36 -1.72 6.68 1.40
CA VAL A 36 -0.45 6.50 2.09
C VAL A 36 0.24 5.28 1.50
N MET A 37 1.43 5.50 0.95
CA MET A 37 2.23 4.44 0.36
C MET A 37 3.34 4.03 1.32
N ASP A 38 3.45 2.72 1.59
CA ASP A 38 4.55 2.17 2.36
C ASP A 38 5.71 1.82 1.41
N PHE A 39 6.75 2.66 1.39
CA PHE A 39 7.96 2.43 0.60
C PHE A 39 8.72 1.15 0.98
N GLY A 40 8.48 0.59 2.17
CA GLY A 40 9.01 -0.70 2.59
C GLY A 40 8.39 -1.89 1.82
N PHE A 41 7.26 -1.67 1.14
CA PHE A 41 6.63 -2.64 0.28
C PHE A 41 7.23 -2.56 -1.15
N MET A 42 8.28 -3.36 -1.37
CA MET A 42 8.89 -3.58 -2.70
C MET A 42 9.28 -2.29 -3.46
N GLY A 43 9.68 -1.24 -2.74
CA GLY A 43 10.15 0.01 -3.35
C GLY A 43 9.06 0.78 -4.10
N ALA A 44 7.79 0.62 -3.70
CA ALA A 44 6.66 1.33 -4.29
C ALA A 44 6.42 1.06 -5.79
N SER A 45 6.94 -0.06 -6.33
CA SER A 45 6.63 -0.43 -7.71
C SER A 45 5.15 -0.82 -7.80
N MET A 46 4.33 0.07 -8.35
CA MET A 46 3.01 -0.31 -8.84
C MET A 46 3.25 -1.29 -9.99
N GLY A 47 2.97 -2.58 -9.79
CA GLY A 47 3.01 -3.54 -10.87
C GLY A 47 2.18 -3.00 -12.02
N SER A 48 2.79 -2.86 -13.20
CA SER A 48 2.05 -2.49 -14.41
C SER A 48 0.90 -3.48 -14.61
N VAL A 49 -0.27 -2.94 -14.95
CA VAL A 49 -1.52 -3.67 -15.26
C VAL A 49 -1.31 -4.87 -16.17
#